data_AF-A0AAE4A589-F1
#
_entry.id   AF-A0AAE4A589-F1
#
_cell.length_a   1.000
_cell.length_b   1.000
_cell.length_c   1.000
_cell.angle_alpha   90.00
_cell.angle_beta   90.00
_cell.angle_gamma   90.00
#
_symmetry.space_group_name_H-M   'P 1'
#
loop_
_entity.id
_entity.type
_entity.pdbx_description
1 polymer ?
#
loop_
_entity_poly.entity_id
_entity_poly.type
_entity_poly.pdbx_seq_one_letter_code
_entity_poly.pdbx_strand_id
1 'polypeptide(L)'
;MSLRYDEIEIDRRPPLRALDGGRETALDGPMPEVRISRAATRAGDRHDPWTFVASPALRQLADAAAAAGVDFELAMRIVIEGTLAEWELRSAGVDPVVLDSVAAQACAGAQLDEAARAYLRRLTAGRGAVAPRFGAAPRDADARFDADATAPFDADAAPRDAFDAAPRRAAHADAPAVTVGLPVRLSGRLLRVDLDALIASADIERALAWEVAALLDGRTISEWAPIVALRAGALQIASV
;
A
#
# COMPACT_ATOMS: atom_id res chain seq x y z
N MET A 1 -17.73 51.33 -6.35
CA MET A 1 -16.51 50.56 -6.05
C MET A 1 -16.79 49.13 -6.51
N SER A 2 -16.54 48.84 -7.80
CA SER A 2 -16.88 47.57 -8.42
C SER A 2 -15.75 46.57 -8.23
N LEU A 3 -16.03 45.47 -7.54
CA LEU A 3 -15.13 44.34 -7.41
C LEU A 3 -15.13 43.57 -8.74
N ARG A 4 -13.99 43.62 -9.45
CA ARG A 4 -13.73 42.75 -10.60
C ARG A 4 -13.45 41.34 -10.05
N TYR A 5 -14.22 40.37 -10.51
CA TYR A 5 -13.88 38.96 -10.36
C TYR A 5 -12.86 38.62 -11.44
N ASP A 6 -11.63 38.31 -11.04
CA ASP A 6 -10.62 37.75 -11.93
C ASP A 6 -10.99 36.31 -12.29
N GLU A 7 -10.80 35.97 -13.56
CA GLU A 7 -11.07 34.67 -14.17
C GLU A 7 -10.29 33.54 -13.49
N ILE A 8 -10.99 32.47 -13.16
CA ILE A 8 -10.38 31.19 -12.76
C ILE A 8 -9.89 30.51 -14.04
N GLU A 9 -8.58 30.49 -14.24
CA GLU A 9 -7.91 29.77 -15.32
C GLU A 9 -8.08 28.25 -15.09
N ILE A 10 -8.98 27.63 -15.86
CA ILE A 10 -9.22 26.19 -15.84
C ILE A 10 -8.05 25.52 -16.57
N ASP A 11 -7.20 24.84 -15.81
CA ASP A 11 -6.10 24.00 -16.30
C ASP A 11 -6.61 22.95 -17.31
N ARG A 12 -6.34 23.21 -18.59
CA ARG A 12 -6.71 22.34 -19.72
C ARG A 12 -5.63 21.27 -19.89
N ARG A 13 -5.78 20.14 -19.19
CA ARG A 13 -4.99 18.95 -19.47
C ARG A 13 -5.10 18.56 -20.96
N PRO A 14 -3.98 18.21 -21.62
CA PRO A 14 -3.99 17.84 -23.03
C PRO A 14 -4.75 16.52 -23.26
N PRO A 15 -5.45 16.37 -24.40
CA PRO A 15 -6.13 15.13 -24.76
C PRO A 15 -5.11 14.01 -25.02
N LEU A 16 -5.36 12.84 -24.43
CA LEU A 16 -4.58 11.63 -24.63
C LEU A 16 -4.58 11.23 -26.11
N ARG A 17 -3.39 11.09 -26.71
CA ARG A 17 -3.20 10.58 -28.08
C ARG A 17 -2.97 9.06 -28.05
N ALA A 18 -3.64 8.34 -28.95
CA ALA A 18 -3.38 6.93 -29.24
C ALA A 18 -2.06 6.78 -30.02
N LEU A 19 -1.26 5.79 -29.67
CA LEU A 19 -0.01 5.41 -30.35
C LEU A 19 -0.15 4.01 -30.95
N ASP A 20 0.16 3.89 -32.24
CA ASP A 20 0.18 2.63 -33.02
C ASP A 20 1.36 1.71 -32.61
N GLY A 21 1.07 0.40 -32.58
CA GLY A 21 1.78 -0.62 -31.82
C GLY A 21 3.07 -1.21 -32.40
N GLY A 22 3.95 -1.63 -31.48
CA GLY A 22 5.10 -2.51 -31.72
C GLY A 22 4.87 -3.87 -31.05
N ARG A 23 5.23 -4.96 -31.76
CA ARG A 23 4.93 -6.35 -31.39
C ARG A 23 5.51 -6.80 -30.04
N GLU A 24 4.68 -7.55 -29.33
CA GLU A 24 4.75 -7.95 -27.93
C GLU A 24 5.29 -9.39 -27.77
N THR A 25 6.01 -9.65 -26.68
CA THR A 25 6.15 -11.00 -26.11
C THR A 25 4.99 -11.21 -25.15
N ALA A 26 3.93 -11.84 -25.62
CA ALA A 26 2.75 -12.17 -24.82
C ALA A 26 3.15 -13.04 -23.63
N LEU A 27 2.83 -12.58 -22.42
CA LEU A 27 2.84 -13.41 -21.23
C LEU A 27 1.60 -14.31 -21.29
N ASP A 28 1.72 -15.46 -21.95
CA ASP A 28 0.62 -16.41 -22.16
C ASP A 28 0.14 -17.01 -20.83
N GLY A 29 -1.02 -16.54 -20.37
CA GLY A 29 -1.78 -17.12 -19.26
C GLY A 29 -2.99 -16.24 -18.95
N PRO A 30 -4.22 -16.80 -18.86
CA PRO A 30 -5.36 -16.01 -18.46
C PRO A 30 -5.10 -15.47 -17.04
N MET A 31 -5.16 -14.15 -16.87
CA MET A 31 -5.23 -13.60 -15.52
C MET A 31 -6.43 -14.24 -14.81
N PRO A 32 -6.29 -14.63 -13.54
CA PRO A 32 -7.41 -15.14 -12.77
C PRO A 32 -8.56 -14.14 -12.89
N GLU A 33 -9.76 -14.63 -13.20
CA GLU A 33 -10.95 -13.79 -13.32
C GLU A 33 -11.20 -13.14 -11.96
N VAL A 34 -10.73 -11.90 -11.80
CA VAL A 34 -10.80 -11.16 -10.54
C VAL A 34 -12.28 -10.81 -10.32
N ARG A 35 -12.97 -11.63 -9.55
CA ARG A 35 -14.33 -11.31 -9.10
C ARG A 35 -14.25 -10.16 -8.11
N ILE A 36 -14.52 -8.95 -8.61
CA ILE A 36 -14.59 -7.72 -7.81
C ILE A 36 -15.79 -7.82 -6.86
N SER A 37 -15.58 -8.42 -5.70
CA SER A 37 -16.56 -8.52 -4.64
C SER A 37 -16.38 -7.31 -3.75
N ARG A 38 -17.21 -6.25 -3.92
CA ARG A 38 -17.16 -4.98 -3.16
C ARG A 38 -16.41 -5.16 -1.84
N ALA A 39 -15.15 -4.74 -1.81
CA ALA A 39 -14.31 -4.94 -0.65
C ALA A 39 -14.99 -4.30 0.56
N ALA A 40 -14.98 -4.99 1.71
CA ALA A 40 -15.48 -4.40 2.93
C ALA A 40 -14.61 -3.16 3.20
N THR A 41 -15.26 -2.02 3.33
CA THR A 41 -14.63 -0.75 3.61
C THR A 41 -14.71 -0.50 5.11
N ARG A 42 -13.68 0.13 5.68
CA ARG A 42 -13.82 0.72 7.01
C ARG A 42 -14.96 1.74 6.98
N ALA A 43 -15.67 1.88 8.09
CA ALA A 43 -16.75 2.85 8.18
C ALA A 43 -16.21 4.26 7.93
N GLY A 44 -16.82 5.01 7.02
CA GLY A 44 -16.41 6.37 6.68
C GLY A 44 -15.34 6.49 5.58
N ASP A 45 -14.73 5.38 5.14
CA ASP A 45 -13.73 5.44 4.08
C ASP A 45 -14.36 5.64 2.70
N ARG A 46 -14.04 6.79 2.09
CA ARG A 46 -14.30 7.03 0.67
C ARG A 46 -13.20 6.38 -0.17
N HIS A 47 -13.60 5.74 -1.27
CA HIS A 47 -12.69 5.11 -2.22
C HIS A 47 -12.84 5.76 -3.60
N ASP A 48 -11.70 6.04 -4.24
CA ASP A 48 -11.63 6.39 -5.65
C ASP A 48 -11.26 5.14 -6.47
N PRO A 49 -11.77 4.98 -7.70
CA PRO A 49 -11.36 3.91 -8.59
C PRO A 49 -9.96 4.21 -9.14
N TRP A 50 -9.05 3.26 -8.98
CA TRP A 50 -7.70 3.29 -9.55
C TRP A 50 -7.52 2.12 -10.51
N THR A 51 -7.11 2.42 -11.73
CA THR A 51 -6.89 1.42 -12.78
C THR A 51 -5.40 1.14 -12.93
N PHE A 52 -5.05 -0.14 -12.84
CA PHE A 52 -3.70 -0.65 -12.94
C PHE A 52 -3.56 -1.50 -14.20
N VAL A 53 -2.45 -1.34 -14.91
CA VAL A 53 -2.10 -2.23 -16.02
C VAL A 53 -1.54 -3.52 -15.42
N ALA A 54 -1.97 -4.68 -15.91
CA ALA A 54 -1.46 -5.96 -15.42
C ALA A 54 0.06 -6.02 -15.51
N SER A 55 0.70 -6.31 -14.37
CA SER A 55 2.15 -6.41 -14.22
C SER A 55 2.51 -7.72 -13.51
N PRO A 56 3.77 -8.20 -13.61
CA PRO A 56 4.24 -9.32 -12.80
C PRO A 56 4.02 -9.11 -11.30
N ALA A 57 4.22 -7.88 -10.80
CA ALA A 57 4.01 -7.53 -9.39
C ALA A 57 2.55 -7.69 -8.96
N LEU A 58 1.59 -7.24 -9.79
CA LEU A 58 0.16 -7.42 -9.51
C LEU A 58 -0.26 -8.90 -9.53
N ARG A 59 0.31 -9.71 -10.43
CA ARG A 59 0.05 -11.16 -10.44
C ARG A 59 0.60 -11.84 -9.19
N GLN A 60 1.83 -11.51 -8.79
CA GLN A 60 2.42 -12.00 -7.55
C GLN A 60 1.57 -11.62 -6.33
N LEU A 61 1.07 -10.39 -6.28
CA LEU A 61 0.17 -9.96 -5.21
C LEU A 61 -1.16 -10.72 -5.24
N ALA A 62 -1.73 -10.98 -6.43
CA ALA A 62 -2.95 -11.78 -6.57
C ALA A 62 -2.75 -13.20 -6.05
N ASP A 63 -1.64 -13.85 -6.39
CA ASP A 63 -1.28 -15.17 -5.90
C ASP A 63 -1.07 -15.18 -4.38
N ALA A 64 -0.38 -14.16 -3.84
CA ALA A 64 -0.17 -13.99 -2.40
C ALA A 64 -1.48 -13.74 -1.64
N ALA A 65 -2.39 -12.94 -2.20
CA ALA A 65 -3.72 -12.70 -1.65
C ALA A 65 -4.55 -13.98 -1.61
N ALA A 66 -4.54 -14.75 -2.71
CA ALA A 66 -5.21 -16.04 -2.78
C ALA A 66 -4.64 -17.04 -1.75
N ALA A 67 -3.31 -17.11 -1.61
CA ALA A 67 -2.64 -17.96 -0.63
C ALA A 67 -2.98 -17.55 0.82
N ALA A 68 -3.13 -16.26 1.09
CA ALA A 68 -3.56 -15.74 2.39
C ALA A 68 -5.07 -15.87 2.64
N GLY A 69 -5.84 -16.27 1.63
CA GLY A 69 -7.31 -16.31 1.67
C GLY A 69 -7.94 -14.92 1.80
N VAL A 70 -7.26 -13.88 1.30
CA VAL A 70 -7.70 -12.49 1.35
C VAL A 70 -8.17 -12.05 -0.03
N ASP A 71 -9.25 -11.27 -0.06
CA ASP A 71 -9.75 -10.63 -1.27
C ASP A 71 -8.66 -9.75 -1.92
N PHE A 72 -8.51 -9.84 -3.24
CA PHE A 72 -7.44 -9.11 -3.95
C PHE A 72 -7.51 -7.59 -3.77
N GLU A 73 -8.71 -6.99 -3.84
CA GLU A 73 -8.89 -5.55 -3.65
C GLU A 73 -8.53 -5.15 -2.22
N LEU A 74 -8.89 -5.97 -1.22
CA LEU A 74 -8.48 -5.78 0.17
C LEU A 74 -6.96 -5.90 0.35
N ALA A 75 -6.33 -6.92 -0.25
CA ALA A 75 -4.89 -7.14 -0.20
C ALA A 75 -4.14 -5.95 -0.82
N MET A 76 -4.61 -5.46 -1.97
CA MET A 76 -4.05 -4.28 -2.63
C MET A 76 -4.08 -3.05 -1.72
N ARG A 77 -5.22 -2.78 -1.08
CA ARG A 77 -5.33 -1.63 -0.16
C ARG A 77 -4.36 -1.72 1.01
N ILE A 78 -4.33 -2.85 1.73
CA ILE A 78 -3.49 -2.99 2.94
C ILE A 78 -2.01 -2.97 2.59
N VAL A 79 -1.62 -3.54 1.45
CA VAL A 79 -0.24 -3.52 0.97
C VAL A 79 0.20 -2.11 0.62
N ILE A 80 -0.65 -1.36 -0.10
CA ILE A 80 -0.36 0.03 -0.43
C ILE A 80 -0.22 0.87 0.84
N GLU A 81 -1.18 0.76 1.77
CA GLU A 81 -1.14 1.51 3.02
C GLU A 81 0.06 1.14 3.89
N GLY A 82 0.36 -0.15 4.03
CA GLY A 82 1.50 -0.66 4.77
C GLY A 82 2.82 -0.14 4.20
N THR A 83 3.02 -0.27 2.89
CA THR A 83 4.29 0.13 2.26
C THR A 83 4.46 1.65 2.25
N LEU A 84 3.37 2.42 2.10
CA LEU A 84 3.43 3.88 2.27
C LEU A 84 3.81 4.27 3.70
N ALA A 85 3.22 3.62 4.71
CA ALA A 85 3.60 3.87 6.10
C ALA A 85 5.07 3.51 6.37
N GLU A 86 5.54 2.40 5.80
CA GLU A 86 6.94 2.00 5.89
C GLU A 86 7.89 3.04 5.26
N TRP A 87 7.55 3.54 4.08
CA TRP A 87 8.32 4.60 3.41
C TRP A 87 8.34 5.90 4.23
N GLU A 88 7.21 6.29 4.82
CA GLU A 88 7.11 7.47 5.68
C GLU A 88 7.98 7.34 6.93
N LEU A 89 7.97 6.16 7.59
CA LEU A 89 8.80 5.90 8.76
C LEU A 89 10.29 5.93 8.43
N ARG A 90 10.71 5.25 7.35
CA ARG A 90 12.10 5.28 6.89
C ARG A 90 12.57 6.69 6.55
N SER A 91 11.72 7.48 5.90
CA SER A 91 12.02 8.89 5.58
C SER A 91 12.18 9.75 6.83
N ALA A 92 11.55 9.37 7.94
CA ALA A 92 11.70 10.01 9.25
C ALA A 92 12.86 9.43 10.09
N GLY A 93 13.65 8.48 9.55
CA GLY A 93 14.73 7.81 10.29
C GLY A 93 14.26 6.79 11.33
N VAL A 94 13.01 6.32 11.22
CA VAL A 94 12.43 5.31 12.13
C VAL A 94 12.43 3.94 11.46
N ASP A 95 12.99 2.94 12.13
CA ASP A 95 12.97 1.55 11.67
C ASP A 95 11.53 0.97 11.72
N PRO A 96 10.95 0.54 10.59
CA PRO A 96 9.62 -0.06 10.53
C PRO A 96 9.42 -1.30 11.39
N VAL A 97 10.50 -1.98 11.82
CA VAL A 97 10.44 -3.15 12.75
C VAL A 97 9.72 -2.80 14.06
N VAL A 98 9.67 -1.53 14.44
CA VAL A 98 8.87 -1.06 15.58
C VAL A 98 7.38 -1.41 15.42
N LEU A 99 6.85 -1.34 14.20
CA LEU A 99 5.46 -1.69 13.91
C LEU A 99 5.21 -3.18 14.11
N ASP A 100 6.14 -4.04 13.72
CA ASP A 100 6.03 -5.49 13.89
C ASP A 100 5.93 -5.86 15.38
N SER A 101 6.76 -5.23 16.20
CA SER A 101 6.79 -5.44 17.65
C SER A 101 5.46 -5.03 18.30
N VAL A 102 4.90 -3.89 17.91
CA VAL A 102 3.62 -3.41 18.45
C VAL A 102 2.44 -4.22 17.90
N ALA A 103 2.47 -4.59 16.62
CA ALA A 103 1.44 -5.40 16.00
C ALA A 103 1.35 -6.80 16.65
N ALA A 104 2.49 -7.41 17.00
CA ALA A 104 2.54 -8.69 17.71
C ALA A 104 1.91 -8.63 19.13
N GLN A 105 1.87 -7.44 19.74
CA GLN A 105 1.31 -7.21 21.08
C GLN A 105 -0.12 -6.63 21.04
N ALA A 106 -0.68 -6.43 19.84
CA ALA A 106 -1.96 -5.76 19.70
C ALA A 106 -3.10 -6.60 20.27
N CYS A 107 -3.78 -6.03 21.27
CA CYS A 107 -4.97 -6.59 21.90
C CYS A 107 -6.14 -5.62 21.70
N ALA A 108 -7.37 -6.11 21.66
CA ALA A 108 -8.55 -5.24 21.65
C ALA A 108 -8.65 -4.48 22.99
N GLY A 109 -8.21 -3.22 23.02
CA GLY A 109 -8.29 -2.36 24.21
C GLY A 109 -9.68 -1.76 24.44
N ALA A 110 -10.48 -1.64 23.37
CA ALA A 110 -11.84 -1.10 23.39
C ALA A 110 -12.82 -2.06 22.70
N GLN A 111 -14.12 -1.92 22.99
CA GLN A 111 -15.16 -2.66 22.27
C GLN A 111 -15.20 -2.19 20.81
N LEU A 112 -14.98 -3.14 19.89
CA LEU A 112 -15.14 -2.90 18.45
C LEU A 112 -16.63 -2.82 18.11
N ASP A 113 -17.01 -1.81 17.32
CA ASP A 113 -18.34 -1.74 16.73
C ASP A 113 -18.60 -2.90 15.76
N GLU A 114 -19.85 -3.09 15.33
CA GLU A 114 -20.21 -4.20 14.44
C GLU A 114 -19.49 -4.12 13.08
N ALA A 115 -19.25 -2.91 12.57
CA ALA A 115 -18.58 -2.72 11.28
C ALA A 115 -17.11 -3.16 11.36
N ALA A 116 -16.39 -2.75 12.41
CA ALA A 116 -15.02 -3.16 12.69
C ALA A 116 -14.92 -4.67 12.95
N ARG A 117 -15.87 -5.25 13.70
CA ARG A 117 -15.92 -6.72 13.91
C ARG A 117 -16.17 -7.48 12.60
N ALA A 118 -17.07 -7.00 11.75
CA ALA A 118 -17.30 -7.57 10.42
C ALA A 118 -16.05 -7.48 9.53
N TYR A 119 -15.37 -6.34 9.57
CA TYR A 119 -14.13 -6.13 8.83
C TYR A 119 -13.00 -7.04 9.32
N LEU A 120 -12.81 -7.17 10.64
CA LEU A 120 -11.84 -8.08 11.25
C LEU A 120 -12.11 -9.54 10.87
N ARG A 121 -13.39 -9.96 10.87
CA ARG A 121 -13.78 -11.30 10.42
C ARG A 121 -13.36 -11.54 8.96
N ARG A 122 -13.50 -10.55 8.07
CA ARG A 122 -13.07 -10.69 6.66
C ARG A 122 -11.54 -10.75 6.51
N LEU A 123 -10.80 -9.96 7.29
CA LEU A 123 -9.33 -10.03 7.32
C LEU A 123 -8.80 -11.39 7.79
N THR A 124 -9.56 -12.10 8.63
CA THR A 124 -9.13 -13.34 9.28
C THR A 124 -9.79 -14.60 8.72
N ALA A 125 -10.90 -14.49 7.98
CA ALA A 125 -11.69 -15.63 7.50
C ALA A 125 -10.90 -16.61 6.61
N GLY A 126 -9.97 -16.09 5.80
CA GLY A 126 -9.16 -16.89 4.88
C GLY A 126 -8.07 -17.73 5.54
N ARG A 127 -7.68 -17.41 6.78
CA ARG A 127 -6.52 -18.04 7.44
C ARG A 127 -6.85 -19.38 8.11
N GLY A 128 -8.10 -19.83 8.04
CA GLY A 128 -8.60 -20.94 8.85
C GLY A 128 -8.44 -20.63 10.36
N ALA A 129 -8.95 -21.48 11.24
CA ALA A 129 -8.77 -21.32 12.69
C ALA A 129 -7.31 -21.57 13.16
N VAL A 130 -6.31 -21.26 12.33
CA VAL A 130 -4.92 -21.20 12.74
C VAL A 130 -4.78 -19.90 13.53
N ALA A 131 -4.82 -20.01 14.86
CA ALA A 131 -4.54 -18.90 15.76
C ALA A 131 -3.28 -18.17 15.24
N PRO A 132 -3.31 -16.84 15.11
CA PRO A 132 -2.20 -16.12 14.50
C PRO A 132 -0.95 -16.40 15.34
N ARG A 133 0.01 -17.13 14.75
CA ARG A 133 1.29 -17.40 15.37
C ARG A 133 2.15 -16.14 15.25
N PHE A 134 1.85 -15.13 16.05
CA PHE A 134 2.69 -13.94 16.22
C PHE A 134 3.96 -14.22 17.04
N GLY A 135 4.44 -15.47 17.04
CA GLY A 135 5.53 -15.94 17.91
C GLY A 135 6.47 -16.95 17.24
N ALA A 136 6.43 -17.10 15.92
CA ALA A 136 7.56 -17.72 15.24
C ALA A 136 8.66 -16.66 15.19
N ALA A 137 9.78 -16.94 15.88
CA ALA A 137 11.03 -16.20 15.74
C ALA A 137 11.31 -15.90 14.25
N PRO A 138 11.95 -14.76 13.92
CA PRO A 138 12.20 -14.36 12.55
C PRO A 138 12.74 -15.54 11.77
N ARG A 139 12.04 -15.93 10.68
CA ARG A 139 12.63 -16.82 9.68
C ARG A 139 13.91 -16.13 9.26
N ASP A 140 15.04 -16.81 9.44
CA ASP A 140 16.38 -16.34 9.10
C ASP A 140 16.34 -15.49 7.82
N ALA A 141 16.34 -14.17 8.01
CA ALA A 141 16.50 -13.18 6.97
C ALA A 141 17.99 -13.06 6.60
N ASP A 142 18.65 -14.21 6.49
CA ASP A 142 19.97 -14.38 5.89
C ASP A 142 19.91 -14.39 4.36
N ALA A 143 18.75 -14.08 3.78
CA ALA A 143 18.74 -13.34 2.53
C ALA A 143 19.39 -11.99 2.83
N ARG A 144 20.71 -11.93 2.68
CA ARG A 144 21.53 -10.72 2.65
C ARG A 144 20.78 -9.66 1.86
N PHE A 145 20.01 -8.85 2.56
CA PHE A 145 19.64 -7.54 2.11
C PHE A 145 20.95 -6.80 2.19
N ASP A 146 21.60 -6.58 1.05
CA ASP A 146 22.79 -5.75 0.99
C ASP A 146 22.45 -4.43 1.69
N ALA A 147 22.91 -4.28 2.92
CA ALA A 147 22.83 -3.04 3.68
C ALA A 147 23.65 -1.91 3.01
N ASP A 148 24.35 -2.21 1.92
CA ASP A 148 25.00 -1.26 1.02
C ASP A 148 24.08 -0.72 -0.09
N ALA A 149 22.84 -1.22 -0.23
CA ALA A 149 21.83 -0.65 -1.12
C ALA A 149 20.96 0.43 -0.45
N THR A 150 21.26 0.84 0.78
CA THR A 150 20.86 2.16 1.29
C THR A 150 21.77 3.22 0.67
N ALA A 151 21.67 3.41 -0.65
CA ALA A 151 21.81 4.77 -1.15
C ALA A 151 20.75 5.57 -0.37
N PRO A 152 21.11 6.70 0.28
CA PRO A 152 20.09 7.58 0.83
C PRO A 152 19.08 7.81 -0.30
N PHE A 153 17.82 7.45 -0.07
CA PHE A 153 16.74 7.96 -0.91
C PHE A 153 16.70 9.44 -0.57
N ASP A 154 17.54 10.18 -1.26
CA ASP A 154 17.75 11.58 -1.05
C ASP A 154 16.44 12.25 -1.46
N ALA A 155 15.59 12.53 -0.48
CA ALA A 155 14.29 13.16 -0.72
C ALA A 155 14.47 14.56 -1.36
N ASP A 156 15.67 15.14 -1.25
CA ASP A 156 16.11 16.37 -1.93
C ASP A 156 16.93 16.11 -3.22
N ALA A 157 17.55 14.92 -3.39
CA ALA A 157 18.13 14.48 -4.67
C ALA A 157 17.29 13.44 -5.42
N ALA A 158 15.97 13.54 -5.34
CA ALA A 158 15.16 13.25 -6.51
C ALA A 158 15.67 14.21 -7.59
N PRO A 159 16.33 13.73 -8.67
CA PRO A 159 16.84 14.64 -9.67
C PRO A 159 15.61 15.34 -10.23
N ARG A 160 15.50 16.66 -10.06
CA ARG A 160 14.48 17.45 -10.76
C ARG A 160 14.53 17.17 -12.27
N ASP A 161 15.69 16.74 -12.76
CA ASP A 161 15.96 16.36 -14.14
C ASP A 161 15.73 14.85 -14.45
N ALA A 162 15.45 13.98 -13.46
CA ALA A 162 15.10 12.57 -13.71
C ALA A 162 13.60 12.36 -13.96
N PHE A 163 12.78 13.38 -13.74
CA PHE A 163 11.41 13.39 -14.25
C PHE A 163 11.35 13.42 -15.79
N ASP A 164 12.41 13.88 -16.46
CA ASP A 164 12.51 13.88 -17.93
C ASP A 164 13.04 12.57 -18.52
N ALA A 165 13.57 11.68 -17.69
CA ALA A 165 13.88 10.29 -18.05
C ALA A 165 12.76 9.35 -17.61
N ALA A 166 11.50 9.73 -17.87
CA ALA A 166 10.42 8.77 -17.83
C ALA A 166 10.84 7.57 -18.72
N PRO A 167 10.94 6.33 -18.19
CA PRO A 167 11.11 5.18 -19.05
C PRO A 167 9.99 5.29 -20.07
N ARG A 168 10.36 5.41 -21.36
CA ARG A 168 9.40 5.52 -22.45
C ARG A 168 8.43 4.36 -22.26
N ARG A 169 7.20 4.65 -21.79
CA ARG A 169 6.12 3.69 -21.66
C ARG A 169 5.94 3.09 -23.04
N ALA A 170 6.60 1.95 -23.28
CA ALA A 170 6.34 1.15 -24.45
C ALA A 170 4.84 0.84 -24.42
N ALA A 171 4.19 1.00 -25.57
CA ALA A 171 2.76 0.96 -25.72
C ALA A 171 2.20 -0.42 -25.32
N HIS A 172 1.85 -0.59 -24.04
CA HIS A 172 1.04 -1.71 -23.54
C HIS A 172 -0.45 -1.44 -23.81
N ALA A 173 -0.81 -1.12 -25.06
CA ALA A 173 -2.18 -0.70 -25.39
C ALA A 173 -3.23 -1.81 -25.16
N ASP A 174 -2.81 -3.08 -25.16
CA ASP A 174 -3.70 -4.24 -25.03
C ASP A 174 -3.55 -5.03 -23.73
N ALA A 175 -2.70 -4.58 -22.79
CA ALA A 175 -2.53 -5.29 -21.53
C ALA A 175 -3.83 -5.18 -20.69
N PRO A 176 -4.31 -6.29 -20.09
CA PRO A 176 -5.53 -6.26 -19.29
C PRO A 176 -5.37 -5.28 -18.12
N ALA A 177 -6.41 -4.49 -17.86
CA ALA A 177 -6.42 -3.52 -16.78
C ALA A 177 -7.32 -3.98 -15.63
N VAL A 178 -6.85 -3.77 -14.40
CA VAL A 178 -7.59 -4.10 -13.18
C VAL A 178 -7.94 -2.81 -12.45
N THR A 179 -9.22 -2.62 -12.12
CA THR A 179 -9.66 -1.46 -11.33
C THR A 179 -9.94 -1.86 -9.89
N VAL A 180 -9.33 -1.15 -8.95
CA VAL A 180 -9.51 -1.35 -7.49
C VAL A 180 -9.93 -0.02 -6.83
N GLY A 181 -10.77 -0.10 -5.79
CA GLY A 181 -11.08 1.05 -4.97
C GLY A 181 -9.98 1.32 -3.94
N LEU A 182 -9.31 2.47 -4.03
CA LEU A 182 -8.31 2.90 -3.03
C LEU A 182 -8.82 4.08 -2.21
N PRO A 183 -8.51 4.16 -0.91
CA PRO A 183 -8.95 5.28 -0.09
C PRO A 183 -8.47 6.63 -0.65
N VAL A 184 -9.40 7.59 -0.75
CA VAL A 184 -9.11 8.93 -1.33
C VAL A 184 -7.93 9.62 -0.64
N ARG A 185 -7.74 9.37 0.66
CA ARG A 185 -6.61 9.91 1.45
C ARG A 185 -5.23 9.51 0.93
N LEU A 186 -5.14 8.43 0.15
CA LEU A 186 -3.89 7.96 -0.43
C LEU A 186 -3.58 8.63 -1.77
N SER A 187 -4.57 9.19 -2.46
CA SER A 187 -4.43 9.69 -3.84
C SER A 187 -3.24 10.64 -4.02
N GLY A 188 -3.03 11.57 -3.08
CA GLY A 188 -1.90 12.51 -3.15
C GLY A 188 -0.52 11.86 -2.95
N ARG A 189 -0.45 10.74 -2.23
CA ARG A 189 0.79 10.00 -1.94
C ARG A 189 1.12 9.02 -3.06
N LEU A 190 0.11 8.36 -3.62
CA LEU A 190 0.27 7.41 -4.73
C LEU A 190 0.87 8.06 -5.97
N LEU A 191 0.63 9.36 -6.18
CA LEU A 191 1.24 10.11 -7.28
C LEU A 191 2.75 10.34 -7.13
N ARG A 192 3.33 10.05 -5.96
CA ARG A 192 4.75 10.31 -5.65
C ARG A 192 5.61 9.05 -5.58
N VAL A 193 5.01 7.88 -5.75
CA VAL A 193 5.69 6.59 -5.58
C VAL A 193 5.57 5.76 -6.85
N ASP A 194 6.58 4.94 -7.12
CA ASP A 194 6.49 3.89 -8.13
C ASP A 194 5.63 2.74 -7.56
N LEU A 195 4.39 2.65 -8.03
CA LEU A 195 3.43 1.66 -7.55
C LEU A 195 3.84 0.23 -7.88
N ASP A 196 4.44 -0.02 -9.05
CA ASP A 196 4.85 -1.39 -9.40
C ASP A 196 6.00 -1.86 -8.49
N ALA A 197 6.98 -0.98 -8.24
CA ALA A 197 8.07 -1.28 -7.31
C ALA A 197 7.55 -1.47 -5.87
N LEU A 198 6.62 -0.62 -5.44
CA LEU A 198 5.96 -0.71 -4.13
C LEU A 198 5.26 -2.07 -3.97
N ILE A 199 4.47 -2.48 -4.96
CA ILE A 199 3.74 -3.75 -4.95
C ILE A 199 4.70 -4.94 -4.99
N ALA A 200 5.76 -4.88 -5.78
CA ALA A 200 6.74 -5.95 -5.88
C ALA A 200 7.47 -6.23 -4.56
N SER A 201 7.68 -5.19 -3.75
CA SER A 201 8.33 -5.29 -2.43
C SER A 201 7.41 -5.68 -1.27
N ALA A 202 6.12 -5.87 -1.54
CA ALA A 202 5.11 -5.98 -0.52
C ALA A 202 5.16 -7.31 0.25
N ASP A 203 5.11 -7.22 1.58
CA ASP A 203 4.84 -8.35 2.47
C ASP A 203 3.37 -8.30 2.93
N ILE A 204 2.53 -9.16 2.34
CA ILE A 204 1.10 -9.22 2.65
C ILE A 204 0.84 -9.69 4.09
N GLU A 205 1.66 -10.58 4.65
CA GLU A 205 1.45 -11.10 5.99
C GLU A 205 1.71 -10.01 7.02
N ARG A 206 2.78 -9.25 6.82
CA ARG A 206 3.13 -8.07 7.63
C ARG A 206 2.08 -6.97 7.50
N ALA A 207 1.66 -6.63 6.27
CA ALA A 207 0.60 -5.64 6.04
C ALA A 207 -0.73 -6.03 6.72
N LEU A 208 -1.10 -7.32 6.70
CA LEU A 208 -2.27 -7.83 7.43
C LEU A 208 -2.12 -7.68 8.95
N ALA A 209 -0.95 -7.98 9.50
CA ALA A 209 -0.69 -7.82 10.92
C ALA A 209 -0.82 -6.35 11.36
N TRP A 210 -0.25 -5.43 10.59
CA TRP A 210 -0.36 -3.99 10.83
C TRP A 210 -1.81 -3.50 10.69
N GLU A 211 -2.55 -3.98 9.69
CA GLU A 211 -3.96 -3.60 9.50
C GLU A 211 -4.82 -4.03 10.69
N VAL A 212 -4.62 -5.26 11.19
CA VAL A 212 -5.32 -5.76 12.38
C VAL A 212 -4.94 -4.93 13.61
N ALA A 213 -3.66 -4.66 13.83
CA ALA A 213 -3.21 -3.85 14.97
C ALA A 213 -3.78 -2.43 14.94
N ALA A 214 -3.75 -1.78 13.78
CA ALA A 214 -4.34 -0.47 13.59
C ALA A 214 -5.86 -0.49 13.84
N LEU A 215 -6.57 -1.50 13.32
CA LEU A 215 -8.00 -1.68 13.54
C LEU A 215 -8.35 -1.86 15.03
N LEU A 216 -7.55 -2.62 15.77
CA LEU A 216 -7.73 -2.82 17.22
C LEU A 216 -7.52 -1.53 18.02
N ASP A 217 -6.69 -0.60 17.52
CA ASP A 217 -6.53 0.76 18.07
C ASP A 217 -7.57 1.76 17.51
N GLY A 218 -8.51 1.30 16.67
CA GLY A 218 -9.53 2.15 16.06
C GLY A 218 -9.00 3.12 15.00
N ARG A 219 -7.89 2.79 14.33
CA ARG A 219 -7.15 3.65 13.39
C ARG A 219 -6.81 2.92 12.09
N THR A 220 -6.59 3.66 11.01
CA THR A 220 -5.98 3.14 9.78
C THR A 220 -4.46 2.95 9.95
N ILE A 221 -3.81 2.16 9.09
CA ILE A 221 -2.34 2.00 9.16
C ILE A 221 -1.64 3.37 9.07
N SER A 222 -2.07 4.23 8.15
CA SER A 222 -1.49 5.56 7.95
C SER A 222 -1.62 6.49 9.17
N GLU A 223 -2.59 6.25 10.05
CA GLU A 223 -2.76 7.00 11.32
C GLU A 223 -2.03 6.32 12.48
N TRP A 224 -2.04 4.99 12.50
CA TRP A 224 -1.47 4.18 13.57
C TRP A 224 0.06 4.19 13.56
N ALA A 225 0.67 4.01 12.38
CA ALA A 225 2.13 3.94 12.24
C ALA A 225 2.88 5.16 12.82
N PRO A 226 2.53 6.43 12.49
CA PRO A 226 3.23 7.58 13.07
C PRO A 226 3.04 7.70 14.59
N ILE A 227 1.90 7.27 15.14
CA ILE A 227 1.67 7.28 16.59
C ILE A 227 2.55 6.24 17.29
N VAL A 228 2.67 5.04 16.71
CA VAL A 228 3.57 4.01 17.22
C VAL A 228 5.02 4.50 17.20
N ALA A 229 5.45 5.12 16.10
CA ALA A 229 6.79 5.68 15.98
C ALA A 229 7.07 6.77 17.04
N LEU A 230 6.14 7.70 17.25
CA LEU A 230 6.26 8.74 18.29
C LEU A 230 6.35 8.13 19.70
N ARG A 231 5.56 7.09 20.00
CA ARG A 231 5.62 6.39 21.29
C ARG A 231 6.95 5.67 21.50
N ALA A 232 7.48 5.03 20.46
CA ALA A 232 8.78 4.37 20.53
C ALA A 232 9.94 5.37 20.70
N GLY A 233 9.89 6.52 20.02
CA GLY A 233 10.87 7.60 20.19
C GLY A 233 10.79 8.26 21.58
N ALA A 234 9.60 8.45 22.13
CA ALA A 234 9.43 8.95 23.50
C ALA A 234 10.04 8.00 24.54
N LEU A 235 10.00 6.68 24.29
CA LEU A 235 10.66 5.69 25.14
C LEU A 235 12.19 5.78 25.04
N GLN A 236 12.74 6.11 23.86
CA GLN A 236 14.19 6.27 23.68
C GLN A 236 14.75 7.50 24.38
N ILE A 237 13.98 8.60 24.46
CA ILE A 237 14.40 9.81 25.19
C ILE A 237 14.39 9.57 26.71
N ALA A 238 13.47 8.72 27.20
CA ALA A 238 13.33 8.44 28.63
C ALA A 238 14.37 7.45 29.19
N SER A 239 15.16 6.78 28.34
CA SER A 239 16.17 5.80 28.75
C SER A 239 17.62 6.33 28.77
N VAL A 240 17.80 7.65 28.62
CA VAL A 240 19.09 8.35 28.71
C VAL A 240 19.14 9.16 30.00
#